data_AF-A0A7C7UJ66-F1
#
_entry.id   AF-A0A7C7UJ66-F1
#
_cell.length_a   1.000
_cell.length_b   1.000
_cell.length_c   1.000
_cell.angle_alpha   90.00
_cell.angle_beta   90.00
_cell.angle_gamma   90.00
#
_symmetry.space_group_name_H-M   'P 1'
#
loop_
_entity.id
_entity.type
_entity.pdbx_description
1 polymer ?
#
loop_
_entity_poly.entity_id
_entity_poly.type
_entity_poly.pdbx_seq_one_letter_code
_entity_poly.pdbx_strand_id
1 'polypeptide(L)'
;MNRRCRSGGMNQGFKAWFLAMLICTPVTAQAEVYKWIDAEGNVHYGDEPPSESIPEFRVKPPPVVTDDRIFSDTPTGEQRRDGQRRLPDSFEADRRDRWQAAGERKQRAARQEKNCNTARARLRSAREASLIFDYDQQGNRIFYDQARREKYLRRLRKDVSHWCDSR
;
A
#
# COMPACT_ATOMS: atom_id res chain seq x y z
N MET A 1 -42.33 44.19 -49.10
CA MET A 1 -41.71 45.51 -49.37
C MET A 1 -41.81 46.38 -48.13
N ASN A 2 -40.68 46.98 -47.68
CA ASN A 2 -40.46 48.29 -47.03
C ASN A 2 -41.47 48.85 -45.99
N ARG A 3 -41.13 49.57 -44.91
CA ARG A 3 -39.88 50.12 -44.31
C ARG A 3 -40.23 50.64 -42.90
N ARG A 4 -39.18 50.88 -42.09
CA ARG A 4 -39.14 51.37 -40.70
C ARG A 4 -39.85 52.72 -40.44
N CYS A 5 -40.18 52.99 -39.17
CA CYS A 5 -39.72 54.19 -38.46
C CYS A 5 -39.74 54.02 -36.92
N ARG A 6 -38.83 54.73 -36.25
CA ARG A 6 -38.38 54.61 -34.85
C ARG A 6 -38.54 55.98 -34.17
N SER A 7 -39.05 56.05 -32.94
CA SER A 7 -38.91 57.17 -31.98
C SER A 7 -39.56 56.70 -30.66
N GLY A 8 -39.06 56.84 -29.42
CA GLY A 8 -37.98 57.65 -28.86
C GLY A 8 -38.53 58.53 -27.71
N GLY A 9 -38.18 58.23 -26.44
CA GLY A 9 -38.35 59.11 -25.27
C GLY A 9 -39.41 58.64 -24.26
N MET A 10 -39.28 58.75 -22.93
CA MET A 10 -38.26 59.24 -21.99
C MET A 10 -38.93 59.07 -20.61
N ASN A 11 -38.36 58.30 -19.64
CA ASN A 11 -38.66 58.28 -18.18
C ASN A 11 -38.42 56.93 -17.44
N GLN A 12 -37.74 55.96 -18.03
CA GLN A 12 -37.42 54.68 -17.34
C GLN A 12 -36.03 54.67 -16.66
N GLY A 13 -35.19 55.69 -16.90
CA GLY A 13 -33.81 55.73 -16.40
C GLY A 13 -33.68 55.96 -14.89
N PHE A 14 -34.55 56.78 -14.30
CA PHE A 14 -34.41 57.18 -12.89
C PHE A 14 -34.82 56.07 -11.90
N LYS A 15 -35.80 55.23 -12.28
CA LYS A 15 -36.27 54.11 -11.46
C LYS A 15 -35.35 52.89 -11.56
N ALA A 16 -34.76 52.63 -12.73
CA ALA A 16 -33.76 51.57 -12.89
C ALA A 16 -32.48 51.86 -12.09
N TRP A 17 -32.12 53.14 -11.93
CA TRP A 17 -30.94 53.54 -11.18
C TRP A 17 -31.10 53.34 -9.67
N PHE A 18 -32.28 53.62 -9.11
CA PHE A 18 -32.59 53.35 -7.70
C PHE A 18 -32.66 51.84 -7.38
N LEU A 19 -33.14 51.00 -8.31
CA LEU A 19 -33.20 49.55 -8.11
C LEU A 19 -31.83 48.89 -8.25
N ALA A 20 -30.95 49.41 -9.12
CA ALA A 20 -29.59 48.90 -9.31
C ALA A 20 -28.64 49.27 -8.15
N MET A 21 -28.89 50.38 -7.45
CA MET A 21 -28.08 50.79 -6.29
C MET A 21 -28.36 49.93 -5.04
N LEU A 22 -29.53 49.30 -4.95
CA LEU A 22 -29.95 48.49 -3.79
C LEU A 22 -29.39 47.04 -3.81
N ILE A 23 -28.83 46.59 -4.94
CA ILE A 23 -28.31 45.22 -5.11
C ILE A 23 -26.79 45.14 -4.82
N CYS A 24 -26.12 46.28 -4.64
CA CYS A 24 -24.66 46.35 -4.51
C CYS A 24 -24.19 46.63 -3.07
N THR A 25 -24.79 46.00 -2.06
CA THR A 25 -24.22 45.93 -0.71
C THR A 25 -23.49 44.58 -0.55
N PRO A 26 -22.15 44.54 -0.54
CA PRO A 26 -21.44 43.33 -0.15
C PRO A 26 -21.66 43.11 1.35
N VAL A 27 -22.50 42.14 1.71
CA VAL A 27 -22.48 41.56 3.06
C VAL A 27 -21.16 40.79 3.16
N THR A 28 -20.14 41.44 3.74
CA THR A 28 -18.91 40.77 4.14
C THR A 28 -19.21 40.01 5.43
N ALA A 29 -19.68 38.77 5.30
CA ALA A 29 -19.66 37.83 6.41
C ALA A 29 -18.19 37.51 6.73
N GLN A 30 -17.63 38.17 7.74
CA GLN A 30 -16.34 37.82 8.32
C GLN A 30 -16.55 36.52 9.10
N ALA A 31 -16.33 35.37 8.46
CA ALA A 31 -16.22 34.10 9.18
C ALA A 31 -14.84 34.08 9.85
N GLU A 32 -14.78 34.57 11.08
CA GLU A 32 -13.57 34.50 11.90
C GLU A 32 -13.48 33.10 12.49
N VAL A 33 -12.54 32.28 11.99
CA VAL A 33 -12.28 30.95 12.54
C VAL A 33 -11.38 31.12 13.77
N TYR A 34 -11.90 30.76 14.94
CA TYR A 34 -11.17 30.85 16.20
C TYR A 34 -10.43 29.55 16.50
N LYS A 35 -9.21 29.66 17.01
CA LYS A 35 -8.39 28.55 17.49
C LYS A 35 -8.20 28.67 18.99
N TRP A 36 -8.60 27.66 19.75
CA TRP A 36 -8.34 27.59 21.18
C TRP A 36 -7.77 26.22 21.59
N ILE A 37 -7.22 26.15 22.79
CA ILE A 37 -6.68 24.93 23.39
C ILE A 37 -7.55 24.59 24.60
N ASP A 38 -8.03 23.35 24.69
CA ASP A 38 -8.80 22.88 25.84
C ASP A 38 -7.91 22.59 27.06
N ALA A 39 -8.53 22.25 28.20
CA ALA A 39 -7.80 21.97 29.44
C ALA A 39 -6.86 20.75 29.32
N GLU A 40 -7.16 19.87 28.37
CA GLU A 40 -6.43 18.64 28.05
C GLU A 40 -5.29 18.87 27.05
N GLY A 41 -5.11 20.08 26.52
CA GLY A 41 -4.04 20.46 25.60
C GLY A 41 -4.33 20.18 24.12
N ASN A 42 -5.57 19.84 23.76
CA ASN A 42 -5.98 19.62 22.38
C ASN A 42 -6.38 20.94 21.71
N VAL A 43 -6.07 21.03 20.43
CA VAL A 43 -6.34 22.23 19.62
C VAL A 43 -7.68 22.08 18.91
N HIS A 44 -8.57 23.04 19.14
CA HIS A 44 -9.89 23.11 18.51
C HIS A 44 -10.00 24.31 17.56
N TYR A 45 -10.85 24.18 16.53
CA TYR A 45 -11.17 25.23 15.56
C TYR A 45 -12.68 25.33 15.37
N GLY A 46 -13.25 26.52 15.45
CA GLY A 46 -14.68 26.73 15.29
C GLY A 46 -15.06 28.19 15.01
N ASP A 47 -16.28 28.38 14.50
CA ASP A 47 -16.84 29.69 14.15
C ASP A 47 -17.60 30.36 15.32
N GLU A 48 -17.66 29.70 16.48
CA GLU A 48 -18.34 30.18 17.67
C GLU A 48 -17.30 30.60 18.72
N PRO A 49 -17.37 31.82 19.27
CA PRO A 49 -16.45 32.25 20.31
C PRO A 49 -16.66 31.36 21.55
N PRO A 50 -15.57 30.91 22.22
CA PRO A 50 -15.70 30.00 23.35
C PRO A 50 -16.58 30.62 24.44
N SER A 51 -17.68 29.95 24.75
CA SER A 51 -18.54 30.31 25.87
C SER A 51 -17.78 30.07 27.18
N GLU A 52 -17.85 31.07 28.06
CA GLU A 52 -17.16 31.15 29.36
C GLU A 52 -15.73 31.69 29.32
N SER A 53 -15.61 33.00 29.54
CA SER A 53 -14.52 33.72 30.21
C SER A 53 -13.14 33.04 30.32
N ILE A 54 -12.56 32.62 29.20
CA ILE A 54 -11.13 32.33 29.12
C ILE A 54 -10.45 33.66 28.76
N PRO A 55 -9.44 34.13 29.53
CA PRO A 55 -8.74 35.36 29.19
C PRO A 55 -8.26 35.26 27.75
N GLU A 56 -8.61 36.27 26.94
CA GLU A 56 -8.22 36.41 25.54
C GLU A 56 -6.68 36.29 25.46
N PHE A 57 -6.19 35.07 25.28
CA PHE A 57 -4.78 34.84 25.04
C PHE A 57 -4.57 35.13 23.57
N ARG A 58 -4.35 36.42 23.26
CA ARG A 58 -3.84 36.83 21.96
C ARG A 58 -2.51 36.11 21.78
N VAL A 59 -2.54 35.02 21.03
CA VAL A 59 -1.36 34.20 20.72
C VAL A 59 -0.36 35.14 20.07
N LYS A 60 0.64 35.58 20.84
CA LYS A 60 1.80 36.23 20.25
C LYS A 60 2.36 35.21 19.26
N PRO A 61 2.61 35.59 18.00
CA PRO A 61 3.30 34.69 17.09
C PRO A 61 4.54 34.18 17.84
N PRO A 62 4.81 32.86 17.77
CA PRO A 62 5.97 32.31 18.45
C PRO A 62 7.18 33.19 18.09
N PRO A 63 8.07 33.50 19.05
CA PRO A 63 9.29 34.21 18.70
C PRO A 63 9.88 33.48 17.50
N VAL A 64 10.23 34.24 16.45
CA VAL A 64 10.95 33.66 15.32
C VAL A 64 12.24 33.14 15.93
N VAL A 65 12.27 31.84 16.21
CA VAL A 65 13.47 31.15 16.69
C VAL A 65 14.37 31.14 15.47
N THR A 66 15.20 32.17 15.34
CA THR A 66 16.39 32.13 14.48
C THR A 66 17.45 31.29 15.18
N ASP A 67 17.07 30.09 15.62
CA ASP A 67 18.03 29.05 15.92
C ASP A 67 18.11 28.20 14.66
N ASP A 68 19.13 28.48 13.86
CA ASP A 68 19.44 27.77 12.62
C ASP A 68 19.62 26.25 12.84
N ARG A 69 19.67 25.80 14.10
CA ARG A 69 19.80 24.40 14.50
C ARG A 69 18.48 23.66 14.73
N ILE A 70 17.33 24.35 14.79
CA ILE A 70 16.01 23.69 14.96
C ILE A 70 15.36 23.38 13.60
N PHE A 71 15.77 24.05 12.52
CA PHE A 71 15.25 23.82 11.17
C PHE A 71 16.00 22.75 10.36
N SER A 72 17.07 22.14 10.89
CA SER A 72 17.89 21.19 10.15
C SER A 72 17.23 19.83 9.90
N ASP A 73 16.22 19.45 10.68
CA ASP A 73 15.52 18.16 10.54
C ASP A 73 14.14 18.28 9.89
N THR A 74 13.74 19.48 9.48
CA THR A 74 12.49 19.66 8.73
C THR A 74 12.76 19.39 7.25
N PRO A 75 12.23 18.31 6.64
CA PRO A 75 12.51 18.00 5.26
C PRO A 75 12.11 19.18 4.37
N THR A 76 12.97 19.55 3.43
CA THR A 76 12.70 20.65 2.50
C THR A 76 11.43 20.37 1.70
N GLY A 77 10.80 21.41 1.14
CA GLY A 77 9.63 21.23 0.25
C GLY A 77 9.91 20.26 -0.90
N GLU A 78 11.17 20.18 -1.35
CA GLU A 78 11.64 19.25 -2.35
C GLU A 78 11.77 17.82 -1.83
N GLN A 79 12.35 17.61 -0.64
CA GLN A 79 12.37 16.28 0.02
C GLN A 79 10.96 15.73 0.30
N ARG A 80 10.00 16.59 0.68
CA ARG A 80 8.61 16.16 0.86
C ARG A 80 7.97 15.71 -0.45
N ARG A 81 8.19 16.46 -1.54
CA ARG A 81 7.66 16.10 -2.87
C ARG A 81 8.32 14.83 -3.42
N ASP A 82 9.61 14.67 -3.23
CA ASP A 82 10.35 13.47 -3.62
C ASP A 82 9.89 12.25 -2.81
N GLY A 83 9.73 12.39 -1.49
CA GLY A 83 9.13 11.37 -0.64
C GLY A 83 7.72 10.98 -1.10
N GLN A 84 6.85 11.96 -1.36
CA GLN A 84 5.49 11.72 -1.86
C GLN A 84 5.48 10.97 -3.21
N ARG A 85 6.46 11.22 -4.08
CA ARG A 85 6.62 10.52 -5.37
C ARG A 85 7.13 9.09 -5.21
N ARG A 86 8.04 8.85 -4.26
CA ARG A 86 8.64 7.51 -4.01
C ARG A 86 7.78 6.59 -3.16
N LEU A 87 6.86 7.14 -2.34
CA LEU A 87 5.96 6.34 -1.51
C LEU A 87 5.18 5.29 -2.34
N PRO A 88 4.46 5.66 -3.43
CA PRO A 88 3.77 4.69 -4.28
C PRO A 88 4.69 3.57 -4.81
N ASP A 89 5.89 3.92 -5.28
CA ASP A 89 6.86 2.96 -5.82
C ASP A 89 7.32 1.96 -4.75
N SER A 90 7.50 2.41 -3.51
CA SER A 90 7.85 1.54 -2.38
C SER A 90 6.75 0.53 -2.05
N PHE A 91 5.47 0.94 -2.07
CA PHE A 91 4.35 0.02 -1.87
C PHE A 91 4.18 -0.98 -3.02
N GLU A 92 4.49 -0.57 -4.25
CA GLU A 92 4.50 -1.48 -5.39
C GLU A 92 5.64 -2.49 -5.32
N ALA A 93 6.84 -2.05 -4.95
CA ALA A 93 7.98 -2.93 -4.72
C ALA A 93 7.65 -3.97 -3.64
N ASP A 94 7.15 -3.53 -2.48
CA ASP A 94 6.71 -4.42 -1.39
C ASP A 94 5.65 -5.44 -1.84
N ARG A 95 4.66 -5.01 -2.64
CA ARG A 95 3.65 -5.93 -3.19
C ARG A 95 4.26 -6.95 -4.14
N ARG A 96 5.15 -6.53 -5.03
CA ARG A 96 5.87 -7.42 -5.96
C ARG A 96 6.70 -8.44 -5.20
N ASP A 97 7.47 -8.02 -4.21
CA ASP A 97 8.32 -8.88 -3.40
C ASP A 97 7.51 -9.89 -2.60
N ARG A 98 6.41 -9.45 -1.97
CA ARG A 98 5.48 -10.35 -1.26
C ARG A 98 4.85 -11.37 -2.21
N TRP A 99 4.45 -10.94 -3.39
CA TRP A 99 3.85 -11.82 -4.39
C TRP A 99 4.86 -12.85 -4.92
N GLN A 100 6.08 -12.43 -5.23
CA GLN A 100 7.17 -13.31 -5.64
C GLN A 100 7.53 -14.30 -4.52
N ALA A 101 7.73 -13.83 -3.29
CA ALA A 101 8.02 -14.68 -2.14
C ALA A 101 6.89 -15.68 -1.87
N ALA A 102 5.63 -15.27 -1.98
CA ALA A 102 4.48 -16.17 -1.86
C ALA A 102 4.45 -17.21 -2.99
N GLY A 103 4.74 -16.79 -4.23
CA GLY A 103 4.88 -17.67 -5.39
C GLY A 103 5.98 -18.72 -5.21
N GLU A 104 7.17 -18.29 -4.79
CA GLU A 104 8.28 -19.17 -4.49
C GLU A 104 7.96 -20.15 -3.36
N ARG A 105 7.36 -19.68 -2.26
CA ARG A 105 6.94 -20.56 -1.15
C ARG A 105 5.97 -21.63 -1.63
N LYS A 106 4.96 -21.27 -2.43
CA LYS A 106 4.02 -22.22 -3.03
C LYS A 106 4.73 -23.21 -3.95
N GLN A 107 5.62 -22.76 -4.82
CA GLN A 107 6.37 -23.64 -5.71
C GLN A 107 7.30 -24.58 -4.94
N ARG A 108 8.00 -24.09 -3.90
CA ARG A 108 8.86 -24.91 -3.04
C ARG A 108 8.03 -25.97 -2.32
N ALA A 109 6.89 -25.61 -1.73
CA ALA A 109 5.98 -26.54 -1.08
C ALA A 109 5.46 -27.63 -2.05
N ALA A 110 5.03 -27.23 -3.25
CA ALA A 110 4.56 -28.17 -4.28
C ALA A 110 5.68 -29.12 -4.77
N ARG A 111 6.92 -28.61 -4.93
CA ARG A 111 8.09 -29.43 -5.28
C ARG A 111 8.41 -30.43 -4.17
N GLN A 112 8.40 -29.99 -2.92
CA GLN A 112 8.65 -30.85 -1.76
C GLN A 112 7.60 -31.97 -1.67
N GLU A 113 6.32 -31.64 -1.80
CA GLU A 113 5.25 -32.63 -1.80
C GLU A 113 5.39 -33.64 -2.95
N LYS A 114 5.67 -33.16 -4.17
CA LYS A 114 5.91 -34.04 -5.32
C LYS A 114 7.10 -34.97 -5.08
N ASN A 115 8.18 -34.47 -4.50
CA ASN A 115 9.37 -35.26 -4.20
C ASN A 115 9.08 -36.33 -3.14
N CYS A 116 8.39 -35.97 -2.06
CA CYS A 116 7.97 -36.91 -1.02
C CYS A 116 7.07 -38.02 -1.60
N ASN A 117 6.06 -37.65 -2.40
CA ASN A 117 5.16 -38.61 -3.04
C ASN A 117 5.92 -39.55 -3.99
N THR A 118 6.86 -39.01 -4.76
CA THR A 118 7.70 -39.79 -5.67
C THR A 118 8.62 -40.75 -4.90
N ALA A 119 9.25 -40.30 -3.81
CA ALA A 119 10.10 -41.13 -2.97
C ALA A 119 9.32 -42.28 -2.34
N ARG A 120 8.12 -42.00 -1.82
CA ARG A 120 7.21 -43.02 -1.26
C ARG A 120 6.78 -44.04 -2.31
N ALA A 121 6.40 -43.58 -3.50
CA ALA A 121 6.02 -44.46 -4.60
C ALA A 121 7.17 -45.38 -5.02
N ARG A 122 8.39 -44.84 -5.18
CA ARG A 122 9.59 -45.63 -5.50
C ARG A 122 9.88 -46.68 -4.44
N LEU A 123 9.80 -46.33 -3.16
CA LEU A 123 10.02 -47.27 -2.07
C LEU A 123 8.97 -48.39 -2.07
N ARG A 124 7.69 -48.05 -2.28
CA ARG A 124 6.61 -49.04 -2.37
C ARG A 124 6.85 -50.00 -3.53
N SER A 125 7.06 -49.48 -4.74
CA SER A 125 7.33 -50.30 -5.92
C SER A 125 8.56 -51.19 -5.74
N ALA A 126 9.64 -50.68 -5.14
CA ALA A 126 10.83 -51.48 -4.89
C ALA A 126 10.63 -52.59 -3.83
N ARG A 127 9.72 -52.39 -2.86
CA ARG A 127 9.38 -53.42 -1.87
C ARG A 127 8.54 -54.54 -2.49
N GLU A 128 7.56 -54.17 -3.29
CA GLU A 128 6.61 -55.09 -3.94
C GLU A 128 7.22 -55.82 -5.14
N ALA A 129 8.21 -55.24 -5.82
CA ALA A 129 8.84 -55.84 -6.97
C ALA A 129 9.57 -57.14 -6.62
N SER A 130 9.17 -58.26 -7.21
CA SER A 130 9.86 -59.55 -7.04
C SER A 130 11.30 -59.52 -7.57
N LEU A 131 11.54 -58.81 -8.67
CA LEU A 131 12.84 -58.67 -9.31
C LEU A 131 13.18 -57.19 -9.51
N ILE A 132 14.44 -56.83 -9.21
CA ILE A 132 15.01 -55.50 -9.47
C ILE A 132 16.28 -55.73 -10.27
N PHE A 133 16.47 -54.97 -11.34
CA PHE A 133 17.64 -55.05 -12.20
C PHE A 133 18.10 -53.67 -12.64
N ASP A 134 19.39 -53.56 -12.94
CA ASP A 134 19.98 -52.46 -13.69
C ASP A 134 20.46 -52.98 -15.05
N TYR A 135 20.93 -52.09 -15.91
CA TYR A 135 21.63 -52.42 -17.14
C TYR A 135 23.14 -52.20 -16.97
N ASP A 136 23.94 -53.11 -17.51
CA ASP A 136 25.39 -52.89 -17.65
C ASP A 136 25.72 -51.99 -18.85
N GLN A 137 27.01 -51.75 -19.08
CA GLN A 137 27.49 -50.93 -20.20
C GLN A 137 27.22 -51.57 -21.57
N GLN A 138 26.95 -52.87 -21.61
CA GLN A 138 26.65 -53.65 -22.79
C GLN A 138 25.13 -53.81 -23.02
N GLY A 139 24.29 -53.27 -22.12
CA GLY A 139 22.84 -53.37 -22.18
C GLY A 139 22.26 -54.69 -21.63
N ASN A 140 23.05 -55.53 -20.96
CA ASN A 140 22.53 -56.72 -20.30
C ASN A 140 21.92 -56.37 -18.94
N ARG A 141 20.89 -57.13 -18.54
CA ARG A 141 20.25 -56.95 -17.23
C ARG A 141 21.07 -57.58 -16.12
N ILE A 142 21.47 -56.78 -15.15
CA ILE A 142 22.08 -57.24 -13.90
C ILE A 142 21.02 -57.22 -12.81
N PHE A 143 20.58 -58.40 -12.38
CA PHE A 143 19.64 -58.55 -11.27
C PHE A 143 20.30 -58.27 -9.93
N TYR A 144 19.51 -57.73 -9.00
CA TYR A 144 19.97 -57.43 -7.66
C TYR A 144 19.98 -58.70 -6.82
N ASP A 145 21.12 -58.99 -6.21
CA ASP A 145 21.19 -59.95 -5.11
C ASP A 145 20.53 -59.37 -3.84
N GLN A 146 20.45 -60.20 -2.79
CA GLN A 146 19.82 -59.81 -1.54
C GLN A 146 20.50 -58.59 -0.88
N ALA A 147 21.84 -58.57 -0.83
CA ALA A 147 22.59 -57.51 -0.18
C ALA A 147 22.42 -56.16 -0.91
N ARG A 148 22.46 -56.17 -2.25
CA ARG A 148 22.26 -54.99 -3.10
C ARG A 148 20.82 -54.50 -3.01
N ARG A 149 19.84 -55.41 -3.01
CA ARG A 149 18.42 -55.07 -2.79
C ARG A 149 18.21 -54.38 -1.45
N GLU A 150 18.78 -54.89 -0.37
CA GLU A 150 18.66 -54.26 0.93
C GLU A 150 19.31 -52.87 0.98
N LYS A 151 20.50 -52.73 0.38
CA LYS A 151 21.18 -51.42 0.26
C LYS A 151 20.33 -50.42 -0.52
N TYR A 152 19.72 -50.85 -1.62
CA TYR A 152 18.81 -50.04 -2.42
C TYR A 152 17.58 -49.60 -1.61
N LEU A 153 16.92 -50.53 -0.91
CA LEU A 153 15.78 -50.22 -0.04
C LEU A 153 16.16 -49.29 1.11
N ARG A 154 17.36 -49.44 1.69
CA ARG A 154 17.87 -48.49 2.72
C ARG A 154 18.03 -47.09 2.14
N ARG A 155 18.56 -46.95 0.92
CA ARG A 155 18.66 -45.64 0.24
C ARG A 155 17.29 -45.02 0.05
N LEU A 156 16.33 -45.77 -0.49
CA LEU A 156 14.97 -45.27 -0.71
C LEU A 156 14.26 -44.86 0.59
N ARG A 157 14.50 -45.57 1.71
CA ARG A 157 14.00 -45.14 3.03
C ARG A 157 14.59 -43.79 3.45
N LYS A 158 15.89 -43.57 3.22
CA LYS A 158 16.55 -42.28 3.49
C LYS A 158 15.99 -41.18 2.59
N ASP A 159 15.74 -41.48 1.31
CA ASP A 159 15.13 -40.51 0.38
C ASP A 159 13.73 -40.10 0.87
N VAL A 160 12.92 -41.05 1.36
CA VAL A 160 11.61 -40.75 1.95
C VAL A 160 11.76 -39.85 3.17
N SER A 161 12.65 -40.17 4.12
CA SER A 161 12.89 -39.32 5.29
C SER A 161 13.34 -37.92 4.87
N HIS A 162 14.32 -37.80 3.97
CA HIS A 162 14.85 -36.52 3.50
C HIS A 162 13.77 -35.61 2.88
N TRP A 163 12.90 -36.16 2.02
CA TRP A 163 11.89 -35.38 1.30
C TRP A 163 10.58 -35.21 2.06
N CYS A 164 10.24 -36.09 3.01
CA CYS A 164 8.97 -36.07 3.72
C CYS A 164 9.06 -35.50 5.14
N ASP A 165 10.22 -35.52 5.79
CA ASP A 165 10.38 -35.03 7.17
C ASP A 165 10.61 -33.51 7.22
N SER A 166 10.93 -32.86 6.09
CA SER A 166 11.06 -31.41 5.99
C SER A 166 9.70 -30.68 5.86
N ARG A 167 8.62 -31.28 6.37
CA ARG A 167 7.24 -30.79 6.25
C ARG A 167 6.76 -30.12 7.53
#